data_AF-A0AAQ3GA34-F1
#
_entry.id   AF-A0AAQ3GA34-F1
#
_cell.length_a   1.000
_cell.length_b   1.000
_cell.length_c   1.000
_cell.angle_alpha   90.00
_cell.angle_beta   90.00
_cell.angle_gamma   90.00
#
_symmetry.space_group_name_H-M   'P 1'
#
loop_
_entity.id
_entity.type
_entity.pdbx_description
1 polymer ?
#
loop_
_entity_poly.entity_id
_entity_poly.type
_entity_poly.pdbx_seq_one_letter_code
_entity_poly.pdbx_strand_id
1 'polypeptide(L)' 'MSKKPAKHGPNKAKSIVAQPLFRSRQERPSKGKGSYRREAFRSDNREAFYFLAA' A
#
# COMPACT_ATOMS: atom_id res chain seq x y z
N MET A 1 -27.63 12.53 2.82
CA MET A 1 -27.81 11.26 3.58
C MET A 1 -26.71 11.14 4.63
N SER A 2 -26.97 11.60 5.85
CA SER A 2 -26.04 11.44 6.98
C SER A 2 -26.01 9.96 7.40
N LYS A 3 -24.82 9.33 7.37
CA LYS A 3 -24.67 7.96 7.86
C LYS A 3 -24.71 8.00 9.39
N LYS A 4 -25.74 7.38 9.99
CA LYS A 4 -25.79 7.18 11.44
C LYS A 4 -24.53 6.41 11.88
N PRO A 5 -23.86 6.81 12.96
CA PRO A 5 -22.70 6.06 13.44
C PRO A 5 -23.14 4.65 13.80
N ALA A 6 -22.48 3.65 13.22
CA ALA A 6 -22.75 2.26 13.51
C ALA A 6 -22.42 2.00 14.99
N LYS A 7 -23.45 1.78 15.82
CA LYS A 7 -23.29 1.43 17.23
C LYS A 7 -22.47 0.14 17.28
N HIS A 8 -21.24 0.24 17.80
CA HIS A 8 -20.36 -0.91 17.96
C HIS A 8 -21.02 -1.91 18.92
N GLY A 9 -21.14 -3.16 18.47
CA GLY A 9 -21.74 -4.23 19.28
C GLY A 9 -20.94 -4.49 20.56
N PRO A 10 -21.43 -5.38 21.44
CA PRO A 10 -20.80 -5.64 22.75
C PRO A 10 -19.33 -6.08 22.63
N ASN A 11 -18.97 -6.73 21.51
CA ASN A 11 -17.60 -7.14 21.24
C ASN A 11 -16.77 -6.01 20.60
N LYS A 12 -16.11 -5.24 21.46
CA LYS A 12 -15.25 -4.11 21.05
C LYS A 12 -14.08 -4.55 20.17
N ALA A 13 -13.49 -5.72 20.41
CA ALA A 13 -12.33 -6.20 19.64
C ALA A 13 -12.69 -6.43 18.17
N LYS A 14 -13.80 -7.13 17.89
CA LYS A 14 -14.30 -7.33 16.52
C LYS A 14 -14.68 -6.01 15.85
N SER A 15 -15.20 -5.08 16.64
CA SER A 15 -15.54 -3.75 16.13
C SER A 15 -14.31 -2.93 15.74
N ILE A 16 -13.20 -3.06 16.46
CA ILE A 16 -11.94 -2.39 16.15
C ILE A 16 -11.31 -2.98 14.88
N VAL A 17 -11.26 -4.31 14.77
CA VAL A 17 -10.71 -4.99 13.58
C VAL A 17 -11.47 -4.64 12.30
N ALA A 18 -12.77 -4.36 12.39
CA ALA A 18 -13.60 -3.94 11.26
C ALA A 18 -13.37 -2.47 10.83
N GLN A 19 -12.61 -1.67 11.59
CA GLN A 19 -12.30 -0.29 11.23
C GLN A 19 -11.33 -0.24 10.04
N PRO A 20 -11.41 0.82 9.19
CA PRO A 20 -10.46 0.99 8.08
C PRO A 20 -8.98 1.03 8.52
N LEU A 21 -8.74 1.37 9.78
CA LEU A 21 -7.41 1.37 10.39
C LEU A 21 -6.70 0.01 10.25
N PHE A 22 -7.45 -1.09 10.39
CA PHE A 22 -6.94 -2.45 10.33
C PHE A 22 -7.23 -3.15 8.99
N ARG A 23 -7.53 -2.39 7.93
CA ARG A 23 -7.70 -2.95 6.59
C ARG A 23 -6.40 -3.61 6.12
N SER A 24 -6.52 -4.72 5.38
CA SER A 24 -5.38 -5.31 4.68
C SER A 24 -4.69 -4.30 3.77
N ARG A 25 -3.35 -4.34 3.79
CA ARG A 25 -2.48 -3.53 2.95
C ARG A 25 -1.75 -4.46 2.01
N GLN A 26 -1.79 -4.14 0.72
CA GLN A 26 -1.03 -4.84 -0.29
C GLN A 26 0.13 -3.95 -0.69
N GLU A 27 1.35 -4.45 -0.53
CA GLU A 27 2.55 -3.78 -0.99
C GLU A 27 2.61 -3.77 -2.53
N ARG A 28 3.22 -2.72 -3.09
CA ARG A 28 3.41 -2.65 -4.55
C ARG A 28 4.57 -3.56 -4.94
N PRO A 29 4.37 -4.52 -5.87
CA PRO A 29 5.44 -5.41 -6.29
C PRO A 29 6.54 -4.63 -7.03
N SER A 30 7.79 -5.02 -6.83
CA SER A 30 8.94 -4.44 -7.53
C SER A 30 9.03 -4.88 -9.00
N LYS A 31 8.51 -6.07 -9.33
CA LYS A 31 8.50 -6.65 -10.68
C LYS A 31 7.20 -7.42 -10.92
N GLY A 32 6.72 -7.47 -12.16
CA GLY A 32 5.54 -8.22 -12.56
C GLY A 32 4.26 -7.38 -12.71
N LYS A 33 3.08 -7.97 -12.42
CA LYS A 33 1.80 -7.27 -12.60
C LYS A 33 1.66 -6.11 -11.62
N GLY A 34 1.38 -4.91 -12.16
CA GLY A 34 1.21 -3.71 -11.35
C GLY A 34 2.52 -3.10 -10.84
N SER A 35 3.69 -3.57 -11.31
CA SER A 35 4.98 -2.97 -10.98
C SER A 35 5.37 -1.79 -11.87
N TYR A 36 4.68 -1.59 -13.02
CA TYR A 36 4.98 -0.50 -13.95
C TYR A 36 4.75 0.87 -13.28
N ARG A 37 5.77 1.73 -13.34
CA ARG A 37 5.72 3.12 -12.85
C ARG A 37 5.81 4.03 -14.05
N ARG A 38 4.91 5.02 -14.12
CA ARG A 38 4.90 6.03 -15.21
C ARG A 38 5.97 7.11 -15.02
N GLU A 39 6.69 7.09 -13.89
CA GLU A 39 7.78 8.01 -13.61
C GLU A 39 9.06 7.50 -14.28
N ALA A 40 9.82 8.40 -14.92
CA ALA A 40 11.18 8.11 -15.30
C ALA A 40 12.00 7.82 -14.04
N PHE A 41 12.91 6.84 -14.08
CA PHE A 41 13.88 6.63 -13.00
C PHE A 41 14.56 7.97 -12.72
N ARG A 42 14.44 8.50 -11.49
CA ARG A 42 15.24 9.64 -11.07
C ARG A 42 16.69 9.20 -11.10
N SER A 43 17.50 9.85 -11.93
CA SER A 43 18.92 9.55 -12.17
C SER A 43 19.81 9.73 -10.94
N ASP A 44 19.25 10.25 -9.84
CA ASP A 44 19.95 10.48 -8.58
C ASP A 44 20.32 9.16 -7.87
N ASN A 45 19.75 8.02 -8.31
CA ASN A 45 20.16 6.68 -7.88
C ASN A 45 21.44 6.26 -8.62
N ARG A 46 22.57 6.88 -8.26
CA ARG A 46 23.92 6.60 -8.81
C ARG A 46 24.30 5.10 -8.77
N GLU A 47 23.73 4.34 -7.85
CA GLU A 47 23.95 2.90 -7.65
C GLU A 47 23.21 2.00 -8.65
N ALA A 48 22.25 2.51 -9.43
CA ALA A 48 21.42 1.69 -10.31
C ALA A 48 22.09 1.34 -11.66
N PHE A 49 23.26 1.91 -11.96
CA PHE A 49 23.94 1.80 -13.26
C PHE A 49 25.13 0.82 -13.30
N TYR A 50 25.45 0.11 -12.21
CA TYR A 50 26.67 -0.72 -12.13
C TYR A 50 26.65 -2.07 -12.89
N PHE A 51 25.70 -2.32 -13.80
CA PHE A 51 25.62 -3.59 -14.54
C PHE A 51 25.79 -3.46 -16.06
N LEU A 52 26.63 -2.54 -16.54
CA LEU A 52 26.97 -2.47 -17.97
C LEU A 52 28.45 -2.09 -18.21
N ALA A 53 29.38 -2.92 -17.73
CA ALA A 53 30.77 -2.89 -18.21
C ALA A 53 31.47 -4.24 -17.99
N ALA A 54 31.46 -5.08 -19.03
CA ALA A 54 32.57 -5.91 -19.53
C ALA A 54 32.07 -6.74 -20.73
#